data_AF-A0A4Y7IU87-F1
#
_entry.id   AF-A0A4Y7IU87-F1
#
_cell.length_a   1.000
_cell.length_b   1.000
_cell.length_c   1.000
_cell.angle_alpha   90.00
_cell.angle_beta   90.00
_cell.angle_gamma   90.00
#
_symmetry.space_group_name_H-M   'P 1'
#
loop_
_entity.id
_entity.type
_entity.pdbx_description
1 polymer ?
#
loop_
_entity_poly.entity_id
_entity_poly.type
_entity_poly.pdbx_seq_one_letter_code
_entity_poly.pdbx_strand_id
1 'polypeptide(L)'
;MEGSFSFEKVESKTEDLKSVSDSLRTMADEREKEIEPEKLKVKNAMEKGNEKQIRIHVRNMVRMRRELVNYRQISNRLDSMVDYFDKEPEESKVLSSIPAIVESIDSSLTSGNTKNMLKTMDQIEKQYFDDEIVAKFTSSSATESTPIAMSEDEEISALIKKIADEYNMKASIELEPSQKTALREEDKEVKKVDEGEVGVKIKSKRRFNIFACWCH
;
A
#
# COMPACT_ATOMS: atom_id res chain seq x y z
N MET A 1 -9.66 -26.30 -39.97
CA MET A 1 -9.19 -24.98 -39.53
C MET A 1 -10.22 -24.45 -38.55
N GLU A 2 -10.15 -24.83 -37.28
CA GLU A 2 -11.08 -24.35 -36.23
C GLU A 2 -10.36 -24.00 -34.91
N GLY A 3 -9.02 -24.05 -34.87
CA GLY A 3 -8.26 -23.88 -33.63
C GLY A 3 -7.84 -22.44 -33.29
N SER A 4 -8.27 -21.43 -34.04
CA SER A 4 -7.81 -20.04 -33.82
C SER A 4 -8.83 -19.15 -33.09
N PHE A 5 -10.11 -19.54 -33.01
CA PHE A 5 -11.17 -18.70 -32.44
C PHE A 5 -11.37 -18.88 -30.92
N SER A 6 -10.86 -19.96 -30.33
CA SER A 6 -10.97 -20.25 -28.89
C SER A 6 -9.80 -19.69 -28.07
N PHE A 7 -8.57 -19.75 -28.61
CA PHE A 7 -7.36 -19.25 -27.98
C PHE A 7 -7.42 -17.74 -27.66
N GLU A 8 -7.89 -16.93 -28.61
CA GLU A 8 -8.02 -15.46 -28.46
C GLU A 8 -8.97 -15.07 -27.32
N LYS A 9 -9.98 -15.90 -27.01
CA LYS A 9 -10.94 -15.64 -25.92
C LYS A 9 -10.42 -16.04 -24.54
N VAL A 10 -9.42 -16.93 -24.47
CA VAL A 10 -8.74 -17.28 -23.22
C VAL A 10 -7.67 -16.23 -22.91
N GLU A 11 -6.87 -15.84 -23.91
CA GLU A 11 -5.93 -14.71 -23.79
C GLU A 11 -6.66 -13.43 -23.34
N SER A 12 -7.80 -13.10 -23.95
CA SER A 12 -8.56 -11.91 -23.55
C SER A 12 -9.02 -11.92 -22.09
N LYS A 13 -9.24 -13.10 -21.49
CA LYS A 13 -9.73 -13.19 -20.09
C LYS A 13 -8.59 -13.14 -19.08
N THR A 14 -7.45 -13.76 -19.37
CA THR A 14 -6.28 -13.67 -18.49
C THR A 14 -5.68 -12.26 -18.52
N GLU A 15 -5.85 -11.53 -19.62
CA GLU A 15 -5.53 -10.10 -19.73
C GLU A 15 -6.27 -9.22 -18.71
N ASP A 16 -7.56 -9.47 -18.45
CA ASP A 16 -8.33 -8.73 -17.44
C ASP A 16 -7.73 -8.92 -16.04
N LEU A 17 -7.42 -10.16 -15.68
CA LEU A 17 -6.81 -10.49 -14.37
C LEU A 17 -5.42 -9.86 -14.22
N LYS A 18 -4.65 -9.88 -15.31
CA LYS A 18 -3.33 -9.24 -15.38
C LYS A 18 -3.41 -7.72 -15.22
N SER A 19 -4.39 -7.08 -15.86
CA SER A 19 -4.65 -5.64 -15.73
C SER A 19 -4.94 -5.25 -14.27
N VAL A 20 -5.75 -6.05 -13.57
CA VAL A 20 -6.01 -5.85 -12.14
C VAL A 20 -4.73 -6.00 -11.31
N SER A 21 -3.90 -7.01 -11.61
CA SER A 21 -2.61 -7.20 -10.95
C SER A 21 -1.67 -6.01 -11.15
N ASP A 22 -1.54 -5.52 -12.38
CA ASP A 22 -0.71 -4.36 -12.73
C ASP A 22 -1.21 -3.07 -12.06
N SER A 23 -2.52 -2.89 -11.95
CA SER A 23 -3.14 -1.79 -11.21
C SER A 23 -2.77 -1.83 -9.72
N LEU A 24 -2.87 -3.01 -9.08
CA LEU A 24 -2.48 -3.22 -7.68
C LEU A 24 -0.98 -2.98 -7.46
N ARG A 25 -0.14 -3.41 -8.40
CA ARG A 25 1.31 -3.15 -8.37
C ARG A 25 1.63 -1.67 -8.48
N THR A 26 0.91 -0.95 -9.35
CA THR A 26 1.04 0.50 -9.46
C THR A 26 0.64 1.20 -8.16
N MET A 27 -0.48 0.80 -7.55
CA MET A 27 -0.90 1.32 -6.24
C MET A 27 0.13 1.01 -5.15
N ALA A 28 0.76 -0.17 -5.17
CA ALA A 28 1.87 -0.50 -4.27
C ALA A 28 3.04 0.48 -4.48
N ASP A 29 3.50 0.68 -5.71
CA ASP A 29 4.61 1.58 -6.02
C ASP A 29 4.31 3.05 -5.65
N GLU A 30 3.06 3.48 -5.78
CA GLU A 30 2.60 4.80 -5.30
C GLU A 30 2.71 4.91 -3.79
N ARG A 31 2.25 3.91 -3.03
CA ARG A 31 2.39 3.89 -1.56
C ARG A 31 3.84 3.88 -1.12
N GLU A 32 4.72 3.19 -1.86
CA GLU A 32 6.16 3.22 -1.58
C GLU A 32 6.75 4.63 -1.78
N LYS A 33 6.36 5.34 -2.84
CA LYS A 33 6.76 6.74 -3.07
C LYS A 33 6.22 7.69 -2.00
N GLU A 34 5.04 7.43 -1.44
CA GLU A 34 4.45 8.22 -0.34
C GLU A 34 5.13 7.96 1.02
N ILE A 35 5.83 6.83 1.19
CA ILE A 35 6.58 6.52 2.42
C ILE A 35 7.86 7.37 2.53
N GLU A 36 8.54 7.64 1.41
CA GLU A 36 9.78 8.44 1.36
C GLU A 36 9.65 9.85 1.98
N PRO A 37 8.64 10.68 1.66
CA PRO A 37 8.47 11.98 2.31
C PRO A 37 8.14 11.86 3.80
N GLU A 38 7.44 10.80 4.22
CA GLU A 38 7.14 10.58 5.64
C GLU A 38 8.41 10.19 6.42
N LYS A 39 9.31 9.40 5.81
CA LYS A 39 10.64 9.10 6.33
C LYS A 39 11.46 10.37 6.56
N LEU A 40 11.40 11.33 5.62
CA LEU A 40 12.05 12.63 5.79
C LEU A 40 11.46 13.43 6.96
N LYS A 41 10.13 13.37 7.18
CA LYS A 41 9.50 14.01 8.34
C LYS A 41 9.94 13.37 9.65
N VAL A 42 10.06 12.03 9.70
CA VAL A 42 10.63 11.33 10.86
C VAL A 42 12.04 11.82 11.15
N LYS A 43 12.90 11.89 10.13
CA LYS A 43 14.26 12.41 10.27
C LYS A 43 14.28 13.83 10.86
N ASN A 44 13.48 14.74 10.30
CA ASN A 44 13.39 16.12 10.80
C ASN A 44 12.86 16.19 12.25
N ALA A 45 11.97 15.27 12.63
CA ALA A 45 11.48 15.17 14.00
C ALA A 45 12.53 14.59 14.97
N MET A 46 13.39 13.68 14.49
CA MET A 46 14.53 13.14 15.25
C MET A 46 15.61 14.20 15.51
N GLU A 47 15.95 15.02 14.51
CA GLU A 47 16.89 16.14 14.68
C GLU A 47 16.41 17.16 15.72
N LYS A 48 15.09 17.35 15.83
CA LYS A 48 14.46 18.25 16.81
C LYS A 48 14.22 17.62 18.17
N GLY A 49 14.44 16.30 18.32
CA GLY A 49 14.17 15.58 19.57
C GLY A 49 12.69 15.54 19.97
N ASN A 50 11.74 15.65 19.03
CA ASN A 50 10.31 15.64 19.33
C ASN A 50 9.73 14.21 19.24
N GLU A 51 9.78 13.48 20.35
CA GLU A 51 9.30 12.08 20.43
C GLU A 51 7.85 11.89 20.00
N LYS A 52 6.96 12.85 20.33
CA LYS A 52 5.55 12.75 19.94
C LYS A 52 5.39 12.81 18.42
N GLN A 53 6.09 13.72 17.76
CA GLN A 53 6.07 13.85 16.30
C GLN A 53 6.71 12.64 15.62
N ILE A 54 7.80 12.10 16.16
CA ILE A 54 8.41 10.86 15.67
C ILE A 54 7.38 9.73 15.67
N ARG A 55 6.71 9.49 16.80
CA ARG A 55 5.73 8.39 16.90
C ARG A 55 4.54 8.56 15.96
N ILE A 56 4.06 9.80 15.75
CA ILE A 56 2.94 10.07 14.83
C ILE A 56 3.34 9.75 13.40
N HIS A 57 4.49 10.25 12.93
CA HIS A 57 4.97 10.00 11.57
C HIS A 57 5.31 8.53 11.34
N VAL A 58 5.95 7.87 12.30
CA VAL A 58 6.26 6.44 12.20
C VAL A 58 4.98 5.59 12.19
N ARG A 59 3.96 5.93 12.99
CA ARG A 59 2.67 5.24 12.93
C ARG A 59 2.03 5.33 11.54
N ASN A 60 2.08 6.53 10.92
CA ASN A 60 1.61 6.70 9.55
C ASN A 60 2.40 5.84 8.57
N MET A 61 3.73 5.80 8.70
CA MET A 61 4.58 4.92 7.89
C MET A 61 4.23 3.44 8.05
N VAL A 62 4.00 2.98 9.29
CA VAL A 62 3.57 1.60 9.56
C VAL A 62 2.26 1.29 8.86
N ARG A 63 1.27 2.18 8.93
CA ARG A 63 0.00 2.01 8.19
C ARG A 63 0.24 1.89 6.68
N MET A 64 1.01 2.81 6.10
CA MET A 64 1.32 2.80 4.65
C MET A 64 2.10 1.55 4.24
N ARG A 65 3.06 1.10 5.06
CA ARG A 65 3.83 -0.11 4.81
C ARG A 65 2.95 -1.37 4.85
N ARG A 66 2.00 -1.45 5.79
CA ARG A 66 1.05 -2.56 5.84
C ARG A 66 0.14 -2.57 4.60
N GLU A 67 -0.34 -1.42 4.16
CA GLU A 67 -1.12 -1.30 2.93
C GLU A 67 -0.31 -1.71 1.69
N LEU A 68 0.95 -1.23 1.60
CA LEU A 68 1.90 -1.62 0.55
C LEU A 68 2.07 -3.14 0.46
N VAL A 69 2.37 -3.78 1.60
CA VAL A 69 2.57 -5.24 1.67
C VAL A 69 1.29 -5.96 1.26
N ASN A 70 0.11 -5.51 1.70
CA ASN A 70 -1.15 -6.13 1.31
C ASN A 70 -1.39 -6.03 -0.20
N TYR A 71 -1.13 -4.87 -0.82
CA TYR A 71 -1.26 -4.72 -2.28
C TYR A 71 -0.32 -5.68 -3.02
N ARG A 72 0.96 -5.75 -2.61
CA ARG A 72 1.94 -6.67 -3.21
C ARG A 72 1.58 -8.13 -3.04
N GLN A 73 1.05 -8.52 -1.88
CA GLN A 73 0.58 -9.89 -1.65
C GLN A 73 -0.54 -10.27 -2.61
N ILE A 74 -1.52 -9.39 -2.78
CA ILE A 74 -2.65 -9.62 -3.68
C ILE A 74 -2.17 -9.66 -5.14
N SER A 75 -1.31 -8.74 -5.57
CA SER A 75 -0.75 -8.76 -6.94
C SER A 75 0.07 -10.03 -7.21
N ASN A 76 0.94 -10.43 -6.29
CA ASN A 76 1.76 -11.63 -6.46
C ASN A 76 0.91 -12.91 -6.54
N ARG A 77 -0.20 -12.97 -5.78
CA ARG A 77 -1.16 -14.07 -5.87
C ARG A 77 -1.89 -14.06 -7.22
N LEU A 78 -2.31 -12.90 -7.70
CA LEU A 78 -2.92 -12.75 -9.01
C LEU A 78 -1.99 -13.15 -10.15
N ASP A 79 -0.73 -12.72 -10.11
CA ASP A 79 0.27 -13.12 -11.10
C ASP A 79 0.45 -14.65 -11.10
N SER A 80 0.44 -15.27 -9.91
CA SER A 80 0.50 -16.73 -9.80
C SER A 80 -0.75 -17.43 -10.34
N MET A 81 -1.93 -16.81 -10.22
CA MET A 81 -3.17 -17.30 -10.82
C MET A 81 -3.14 -17.17 -12.35
N VAL A 82 -2.65 -16.05 -12.89
CA VAL A 82 -2.43 -15.87 -14.33
C VAL A 82 -1.50 -16.95 -14.87
N ASP A 83 -0.35 -17.16 -14.22
CA ASP A 83 0.62 -18.21 -14.57
C ASP A 83 0.04 -19.64 -14.51
N TYR A 84 -1.01 -19.86 -13.71
CA TYR A 84 -1.73 -21.12 -13.63
C TYR A 84 -2.71 -21.25 -14.79
N PHE A 85 -3.52 -20.22 -15.03
CA PHE A 85 -4.52 -20.20 -16.10
C PHE A 85 -3.89 -20.29 -17.49
N ASP A 86 -2.74 -19.66 -17.71
CA ASP A 86 -2.00 -19.72 -18.98
C ASP A 86 -1.47 -21.14 -19.29
N LYS A 87 -1.33 -22.01 -18.28
CA LYS A 87 -0.90 -23.41 -18.43
C LYS A 87 -2.07 -24.39 -18.52
N GLU A 88 -3.27 -23.97 -18.14
CA GLU A 88 -4.46 -24.79 -18.18
C GLU A 88 -4.95 -24.97 -19.63
N PRO A 89 -5.50 -26.14 -20.00
CA PRO A 89 -6.13 -26.31 -21.31
C PRO A 89 -7.31 -25.35 -21.50
N GLU A 90 -7.51 -24.83 -22.72
CA GLU A 90 -8.60 -23.88 -23.04
C GLU A 90 -10.01 -24.39 -22.66
N GLU A 91 -10.20 -25.71 -22.64
CA GLU A 91 -11.46 -26.36 -22.29
C GLU A 91 -11.67 -26.51 -20.76
N SER A 92 -10.71 -26.08 -19.95
CA SER A 92 -10.77 -26.20 -18.49
C SER A 92 -11.91 -25.34 -17.94
N LYS A 93 -12.76 -25.96 -17.11
CA LYS A 93 -13.89 -25.27 -16.47
C LYS A 93 -13.43 -24.11 -15.57
N VAL A 94 -12.20 -24.16 -15.07
CA VAL A 94 -11.64 -23.11 -14.21
C VAL A 94 -11.47 -21.80 -14.98
N LEU A 95 -11.29 -21.82 -16.31
CA LEU A 95 -11.23 -20.59 -17.11
C LEU A 95 -12.57 -19.83 -17.18
N SER A 96 -13.68 -20.49 -16.83
CA SER A 96 -14.99 -19.84 -16.73
C SER A 96 -15.17 -19.00 -15.46
N SER A 97 -14.35 -19.21 -14.42
CA SER A 97 -14.43 -18.45 -13.19
C SER A 97 -13.65 -17.13 -13.22
N ILE A 98 -12.71 -16.95 -14.16
CA ILE A 98 -11.88 -15.72 -14.26
C ILE A 98 -12.72 -14.43 -14.21
N PRO A 99 -13.82 -14.27 -14.97
CA PRO A 99 -14.60 -13.03 -14.91
C PRO A 99 -15.21 -12.76 -13.53
N ALA A 100 -15.66 -13.81 -12.83
CA ALA A 100 -16.23 -13.69 -11.48
C ALA A 100 -15.14 -13.34 -10.44
N ILE A 101 -13.92 -13.84 -10.64
CA ILE A 101 -12.75 -13.50 -9.82
C ILE A 101 -12.39 -12.03 -9.99
N VAL A 102 -12.27 -11.55 -11.24
CA VAL A 102 -11.98 -10.14 -11.56
C VAL A 102 -13.03 -9.21 -10.94
N GLU A 103 -14.32 -9.49 -11.14
CA GLU A 103 -15.41 -8.67 -10.58
C GLU A 103 -15.38 -8.62 -9.05
N SER A 104 -15.10 -9.75 -8.40
CA SER A 104 -15.00 -9.83 -6.93
C SER A 104 -13.86 -8.96 -6.40
N ILE A 105 -12.72 -8.94 -7.10
CA ILE A 105 -11.56 -8.14 -6.72
C ILE A 105 -11.80 -6.66 -7.00
N ASP A 106 -12.37 -6.31 -8.14
CA ASP A 106 -12.72 -4.91 -8.50
C ASP A 106 -13.75 -4.30 -7.53
N SER A 107 -14.73 -5.09 -7.12
CA SER A 107 -15.69 -4.70 -6.08
C SER A 107 -14.99 -4.41 -4.75
N SER A 108 -14.04 -5.29 -4.37
CA SER A 108 -13.26 -5.12 -3.14
C SER A 108 -12.30 -3.93 -3.21
N LEU A 109 -11.71 -3.67 -4.38
CA LEU A 109 -10.86 -2.51 -4.68
C LEU A 109 -11.59 -1.19 -4.46
N THR A 110 -12.85 -1.10 -4.89
CA THR A 110 -13.69 0.11 -4.74
C THR A 110 -13.90 0.48 -3.27
N SER A 111 -13.87 -0.50 -2.36
CA SER A 111 -14.00 -0.25 -0.92
C SER A 111 -12.76 0.41 -0.29
N GLY A 112 -11.62 0.40 -0.97
CA GLY A 112 -10.35 0.97 -0.50
C GLY A 112 -9.74 0.26 0.73
N ASN A 113 -10.30 -0.86 1.18
CA ASN A 113 -9.83 -1.58 2.35
C ASN A 113 -9.00 -2.81 1.95
N THR A 114 -7.68 -2.66 1.98
CA THR A 114 -6.72 -3.73 1.61
C THR A 114 -6.87 -5.00 2.44
N LYS A 115 -7.33 -4.90 3.70
CA LYS A 115 -7.61 -6.08 4.54
C LYS A 115 -8.83 -6.85 4.07
N ASN A 116 -9.85 -6.15 3.58
CA ASN A 116 -11.01 -6.80 3.00
C ASN A 116 -10.66 -7.45 1.65
N MET A 117 -9.79 -6.81 0.86
CA MET A 117 -9.30 -7.39 -0.40
C MET A 117 -8.53 -8.69 -0.17
N LEU A 118 -7.65 -8.74 0.85
CA LEU A 118 -6.98 -9.99 1.24
C LEU A 118 -7.99 -11.10 1.59
N LYS A 119 -9.04 -10.77 2.35
CA LYS A 119 -10.10 -11.73 2.67
C LYS A 119 -10.86 -12.20 1.43
N THR A 120 -11.16 -11.29 0.50
CA THR A 120 -11.81 -11.64 -0.78
C THR A 120 -10.91 -12.57 -1.59
N MET A 121 -9.60 -12.33 -1.62
CA MET A 121 -8.63 -13.22 -2.28
C MET A 121 -8.62 -14.61 -1.63
N ASP A 122 -8.55 -14.69 -0.30
CA ASP A 122 -8.60 -15.97 0.43
C ASP A 122 -9.93 -16.72 0.17
N GLN A 123 -11.03 -16.01 -0.06
CA GLN A 123 -12.32 -16.61 -0.41
C GLN A 123 -12.34 -17.12 -1.85
N ILE A 124 -11.80 -16.36 -2.80
CA ILE A 124 -11.62 -16.78 -4.19
C ILE A 124 -10.78 -18.06 -4.24
N GLU A 125 -9.64 -18.07 -3.56
CA GLU A 125 -8.74 -19.21 -3.47
C GLU A 125 -9.48 -20.47 -3.01
N LYS A 126 -10.27 -20.38 -1.93
CA LYS A 126 -11.05 -21.52 -1.39
C LYS A 126 -12.23 -21.94 -2.25
N GLN A 127 -12.83 -21.03 -3.01
CA GLN A 127 -14.02 -21.32 -3.80
C GLN A 127 -13.68 -21.96 -5.15
N TYR A 128 -12.56 -21.56 -5.75
CA TYR A 128 -12.23 -21.92 -7.13
C TYR A 128 -11.05 -22.88 -7.26
N PHE A 129 -10.25 -23.08 -6.21
CA PHE A 129 -9.03 -23.89 -6.27
C PHE A 129 -8.92 -24.87 -5.11
N ASP A 130 -8.22 -25.98 -5.36
CA ASP A 130 -7.88 -26.95 -4.34
C ASP A 130 -6.74 -26.44 -3.44
N ASP A 131 -6.69 -26.93 -2.19
CA ASP A 131 -5.72 -26.50 -1.18
C ASP A 131 -4.25 -26.61 -1.65
N GLU A 132 -3.92 -27.58 -2.49
CA GLU A 132 -2.55 -27.73 -3.03
C GLU A 132 -2.19 -26.59 -4.00
N ILE A 133 -3.14 -26.13 -4.81
CA ILE A 133 -2.94 -25.03 -5.75
C ILE A 133 -2.87 -23.71 -4.97
N VAL A 134 -3.76 -23.53 -3.98
CA VAL A 134 -3.74 -22.37 -3.08
C VAL A 134 -2.41 -22.27 -2.32
N ALA A 135 -1.83 -23.39 -1.89
CA ALA A 135 -0.52 -23.40 -1.27
C ALA A 135 0.59 -22.88 -2.21
N LYS A 136 0.51 -23.18 -3.51
CA LYS A 136 1.44 -22.66 -4.52
C LYS A 136 1.33 -21.13 -4.65
N PHE A 137 0.10 -20.59 -4.73
CA PHE A 137 -0.14 -19.14 -4.79
C PHE A 137 0.28 -18.40 -3.51
N THR A 138 0.05 -19.00 -2.35
CA THR A 138 0.42 -18.38 -1.07
C THR A 138 1.93 -18.37 -0.88
N SER A 139 2.63 -19.44 -1.31
CA SER A 139 4.08 -19.55 -1.15
C SER A 139 4.86 -18.48 -1.93
N SER A 140 4.40 -18.09 -3.12
CA SER A 140 5.01 -17.01 -3.92
C SER A 140 4.82 -15.64 -3.26
N SER A 141 3.68 -15.42 -2.60
CA SER A 141 3.35 -14.18 -1.89
C SER A 141 3.98 -14.07 -0.49
N ALA A 142 4.37 -15.18 0.14
CA ALA A 142 4.83 -15.18 1.54
C ALA A 142 6.18 -14.47 1.76
N THR A 143 6.98 -14.29 0.72
CA THR A 143 8.34 -13.72 0.78
C THR A 143 8.41 -12.29 1.31
N GLU A 144 7.33 -11.52 1.23
CA GLU A 144 7.30 -10.11 1.64
C GLU A 144 6.52 -9.84 2.94
N SER A 145 6.06 -10.89 3.63
CA SER A 145 5.15 -10.72 4.77
C SER A 145 5.89 -10.25 6.02
N THR A 146 5.62 -9.03 6.46
CA THR A 146 5.90 -8.60 7.84
C THR A 146 5.17 -9.56 8.79
N PRO A 147 5.81 -10.07 9.86
CA PRO A 147 5.17 -11.02 10.75
C PRO A 147 3.88 -10.43 11.34
N ILE A 148 2.74 -11.03 10.97
CA ILE A 148 1.38 -10.66 11.39
C ILE A 148 1.24 -10.62 12.94
N ALA A 149 2.18 -11.23 13.66
CA ALA A 149 2.21 -11.31 15.12
C ALA A 149 2.79 -10.06 15.83
N MET A 150 3.37 -9.08 15.13
CA MET A 150 3.92 -7.90 15.80
C MET A 150 2.83 -6.89 16.18
N SER A 151 2.88 -6.41 17.42
CA SER A 151 2.05 -5.27 17.86
C SER A 151 2.40 -4.02 17.04
N GLU A 152 1.44 -3.11 16.88
CA GLU A 152 1.70 -1.81 16.24
C GLU A 152 2.83 -1.05 16.95
N ASP A 153 2.87 -1.09 18.29
CA ASP A 153 3.91 -0.42 19.07
C ASP A 153 5.31 -1.05 18.88
N GLU A 154 5.36 -2.37 18.67
CA GLU A 154 6.61 -3.08 18.36
C GLU A 154 7.11 -2.73 16.96
N GLU A 155 6.21 -2.66 15.98
CA GLU A 155 6.54 -2.27 14.61
C GLU A 155 7.00 -0.81 14.54
N ILE A 156 6.33 0.09 15.28
CA ILE A 156 6.75 1.49 15.44
C ILE A 156 8.15 1.56 16.04
N SER A 157 8.40 0.84 17.14
CA SER A 157 9.70 0.88 17.83
C SER A 157 10.82 0.31 16.95
N ALA A 158 10.55 -0.78 16.23
CA ALA A 158 11.48 -1.36 15.27
C ALA A 158 11.78 -0.41 14.11
N LEU A 159 10.77 0.30 13.60
CA LEU A 159 10.92 1.24 12.50
C LEU A 159 11.69 2.50 12.93
N ILE A 160 11.47 3.01 14.14
CA ILE A 160 12.27 4.10 14.73
C ILE A 160 13.75 3.70 14.77
N LYS A 161 14.04 2.50 15.28
CA LYS A 161 15.42 2.00 15.36
C LYS A 161 16.08 1.87 13.98
N LYS A 162 15.39 1.29 13.00
CA LYS A 162 15.88 1.19 11.62
C LYS A 162 16.22 2.55 11.02
N ILE A 163 15.32 3.53 11.17
CA ILE A 163 15.53 4.89 10.67
C ILE A 163 16.71 5.55 11.39
N ALA A 164 16.84 5.37 12.71
CA ALA A 164 17.96 5.88 13.49
C ALA A 164 19.30 5.33 13.00
N ASP A 165 19.37 4.01 12.80
CA ASP A 165 20.55 3.29 12.32
C ASP A 165 20.95 3.76 10.91
N GLU A 166 19.98 3.92 9.99
CA GLU A 166 20.21 4.41 8.62
C GLU A 166 20.78 5.83 8.59
N TYR A 167 20.36 6.71 9.50
CA TYR A 167 20.84 8.09 9.55
C TYR A 167 22.06 8.30 10.45
N ASN A 168 22.65 7.23 11.02
CA ASN A 168 23.69 7.31 12.05
C ASN A 168 23.32 8.29 13.20
N MET A 169 22.02 8.55 13.39
CA MET A 169 21.54 9.31 14.52
C MET A 169 21.42 8.33 15.67
N LYS A 170 22.26 8.46 16.70
CA LYS A 170 22.05 7.69 17.92
C LYS A 170 20.66 8.03 18.46
N ALA A 171 19.69 7.17 18.24
CA ALA A 171 18.40 7.24 18.91
C ALA A 171 18.66 6.94 20.39
N SER A 172 18.95 7.97 21.17
CA SER A 172 18.79 7.95 22.61
C SER A 172 17.29 8.02 22.92
N ILE A 173 16.54 7.02 22.45
CA ILE A 173 15.13 6.85 22.78
C ILE A 173 15.09 5.63 23.70
N GLU A 174 15.42 5.86 24.96
CA GLU A 174 15.21 4.91 26.05
C GLU A 174 13.71 4.89 26.33
N LEU A 175 13.01 3.98 25.64
CA LEU A 175 11.59 3.75 25.86
C LEU A 175 11.40 2.91 27.11
N GLU A 176 11.43 3.58 28.26
CA GLU A 176 10.94 3.00 29.50
C GLU A 176 9.44 2.64 29.34
N PRO A 177 9.03 1.40 29.66
CA PRO A 177 7.64 1.01 29.62
C PRO A 177 6.88 1.74 30.73
N SER A 178 6.08 2.75 30.37
CA SER A 178 5.23 3.52 31.29
C SER A 178 4.42 2.62 32.23
N GLN A 179 4.88 2.53 33.48
CA GLN A 179 4.06 2.12 34.61
C GLN A 179 3.12 3.27 34.97
N LYS A 180 1.84 2.93 35.11
CA LYS A 180 0.76 3.84 35.54
C LYS A 180 1.07 4.42 36.92
N THR A 181 1.13 5.75 37.01
CA THR A 181 0.81 6.47 38.25
C THR A 181 0.08 7.76 37.90
N ALA A 182 -1.14 7.86 38.42
CA ALA A 182 -1.96 9.06 38.38
C ALA A 182 -1.27 10.23 39.09
N LEU A 183 -1.51 11.46 38.63
CA LEU A 183 -1.94 12.62 39.43
C LEU A 183 -2.07 13.89 38.56
N ARG A 184 -3.31 14.40 38.50
CA ARG A 184 -3.75 15.81 38.68
C ARG A 184 -3.43 16.89 37.63
N GLU A 185 -4.50 17.58 37.24
CA GLU A 185 -4.61 18.77 36.38
C GLU A 185 -3.84 19.99 36.92
N GLU A 186 -3.34 20.85 36.03
CA GLU A 186 -3.65 22.30 35.96
C GLU A 186 -3.28 22.88 34.59
N ASP A 187 -4.13 23.80 34.12
CA ASP A 187 -4.12 24.52 32.85
C ASP A 187 -2.96 25.51 32.69
N LYS A 188 -2.45 25.68 31.45
CA LYS A 188 -2.05 26.99 30.88
C LYS A 188 -2.20 27.04 29.35
N GLU A 189 -2.89 28.09 28.91
CA GLU A 189 -3.10 28.54 27.54
C GLU A 189 -1.82 28.94 26.76
N VAL A 190 -1.89 28.66 25.45
CA VAL A 190 -1.50 29.47 24.28
C VAL A 190 0.00 29.73 24.01
N LYS A 191 0.45 29.24 22.84
CA LYS A 191 0.91 30.09 21.73
C LYS A 191 0.79 29.36 20.39
N LYS A 192 0.02 29.94 19.47
CA LYS A 192 0.01 29.63 18.05
C LYS A 192 1.42 29.82 17.50
N VAL A 193 1.91 28.86 16.72
CA VAL A 193 3.07 29.05 15.83
C VAL A 193 2.63 28.68 14.43
N ASP A 194 2.90 29.61 13.54
CA ASP A 194 2.39 29.78 12.20
C ASP A 194 2.53 28.54 11.30
N GLU A 195 1.43 28.22 10.60
CA GLU A 195 1.47 27.43 9.38
C GLU A 195 2.15 28.25 8.29
N GLY A 196 3.44 28.02 8.08
CA GLY A 196 4.15 28.49 6.91
C GLY A 196 3.92 27.54 5.73
N GLU A 197 3.11 27.98 4.77
CA GLU A 197 3.01 27.41 3.42
C GLU A 197 4.41 27.18 2.83
N VAL A 198 4.78 25.93 2.54
CA VAL A 198 5.85 25.65 1.57
C VAL A 198 5.19 25.54 0.20
N GLY A 199 4.97 26.70 -0.42
CA GLY A 199 4.59 26.80 -1.82
C GLY A 199 5.72 26.30 -2.73
N VAL A 200 5.50 25.18 -3.40
CA VAL A 200 6.38 24.68 -4.47
C VAL A 200 6.30 25.64 -5.67
N LYS A 201 7.38 26.38 -5.89
CA LYS A 201 7.48 27.39 -6.95
C LYS A 201 7.81 26.75 -8.29
N ILE A 202 6.79 26.31 -9.02
CA ILE A 202 6.91 25.95 -10.44
C ILE A 202 7.12 27.25 -11.25
N LYS A 203 8.33 27.46 -11.77
CA LYS A 203 8.63 28.57 -12.68
C LYS A 203 8.00 28.28 -14.05
N SER A 204 6.82 28.81 -14.32
CA SER A 204 6.30 28.97 -15.69
C SER A 204 6.52 30.41 -16.17
N LYS A 205 7.21 30.55 -17.31
CA LYS A 205 7.60 31.82 -17.93
C LYS A 205 6.37 32.58 -18.42
N ARG A 206 6.24 33.84 -17.99
CA ARG A 206 5.28 34.82 -18.54
C ARG A 206 5.70 35.25 -19.95
N ARG A 207 4.74 35.29 -20.88
CA ARG A 207 4.61 36.32 -21.93
C ARG A 207 3.15 36.77 -21.92
N PHE A 208 2.91 37.91 -21.26
CA PHE A 208 2.58 39.20 -21.87
C PHE A 208 1.14 39.26 -22.41
N ASN A 209 0.32 39.93 -21.61
CA ASN A 209 -1.08 40.24 -21.79
C ASN A 209 -1.15 41.60 -22.52
N ILE A 210 -1.95 41.72 -23.58
CA ILE A 210 -2.35 43.01 -24.14
C ILE A 210 -3.86 42.99 -24.42
N PHE A 211 -4.56 43.65 -23.49
CA PHE A 211 -5.76 44.48 -23.65
C PHE A 211 -7.10 43.90 -24.10
N ALA A 212 -8.04 44.00 -23.16
CA ALA A 212 -9.48 44.03 -23.33
C ALA A 212 -9.98 45.19 -24.21
N CYS A 213 -11.12 45.01 -24.90
CA CYS A 213 -12.31 45.88 -24.80
C CYS A 213 -13.40 45.48 -25.80
N TRP A 214 -14.57 45.16 -25.25
CA TRP A 214 -15.92 45.61 -25.65
C TRP A 214 -16.04 46.50 -26.91
N CYS A 215 -16.86 46.10 -27.90
CA CYS A 215 -17.83 46.97 -28.60
C CYS A 215 -18.58 46.25 -29.76
N HIS A 216 -19.91 46.48 -29.78
CA HIS A 216 -20.97 46.19 -30.77
C HIS A 216 -21.49 44.76 -30.92
#